data_AF-A0A949BBZ7-F1
#
_entry.id   AF-A0A949BBZ7-F1
#
_cell.length_a   1.000
_cell.length_b   1.000
_cell.length_c   1.000
_cell.angle_alpha   90.00
_cell.angle_beta   90.00
_cell.angle_gamma   90.00
#
_symmetry.space_group_name_H-M   'P 1'
#
loop_
_entity.id
_entity.type
_entity.pdbx_description
1 polymer ?
#
loop_
_entity_poly.entity_id
_entity_poly.type
_entity_poly.pdbx_seq_one_letter_code
_entity_poly.pdbx_strand_id
1 'polypeptide(L)'
;EINFSLILDLTSGENLKMLEITEDELLAGSIYRSDEIRLPNSLARIAYELGFEGILVKSATMTGNNIVVFPKNKLKKSYIKVNK
;
A
#
# COMPACT_ATOMS: atom_id res chain seq x y z
N GLU A 1 -16.57 -13.08 0.77
CA GLU A 1 -16.21 -11.66 0.98
C GLU A 1 -14.81 -11.59 1.58
N ILE A 2 -13.95 -10.69 1.11
CA ILE A 2 -12.60 -10.47 1.66
C ILE A 2 -12.63 -9.10 2.33
N ASN A 3 -12.47 -9.06 3.65
CA ASN A 3 -12.44 -7.82 4.42
C ASN A 3 -10.99 -7.49 4.78
N PHE A 4 -10.56 -6.24 4.61
CA PHE A 4 -9.28 -5.74 5.12
C PHE A 4 -9.54 -4.70 6.20
N SER A 5 -8.83 -4.81 7.32
CA SER A 5 -8.99 -3.82 8.42
C SER A 5 -7.85 -2.82 8.51
N LEU A 6 -6.78 -2.97 7.71
CA LEU A 6 -5.72 -1.96 7.63
C LEU A 6 -5.04 -2.00 6.25
N ILE A 7 -5.32 -1.02 5.41
CA ILE A 7 -4.76 -0.86 4.06
C ILE A 7 -4.13 0.53 3.96
N LEU A 8 -2.95 0.61 3.33
CA LEU A 8 -2.39 1.89 2.91
C LEU A 8 -3.02 2.25 1.57
N ASP A 9 -3.87 3.27 1.58
CA ASP A 9 -4.57 3.72 0.38
C ASP A 9 -3.78 4.84 -0.32
N LEU A 10 -3.09 4.48 -1.39
CA LEU A 10 -2.33 5.39 -2.25
C LEU A 10 -3.17 5.92 -3.43
N THR A 11 -4.47 5.65 -3.46
CA THR A 11 -5.42 6.26 -4.41
C THR A 11 -6.01 7.57 -3.88
N SER A 12 -5.94 7.77 -2.56
CA SER A 12 -6.37 9.01 -1.89
C SER A 12 -5.34 10.12 -2.05
N GLY A 13 -5.74 11.25 -2.65
CA GLY A 13 -4.90 12.44 -2.76
C GLY A 13 -4.50 13.04 -1.41
N GLU A 14 -5.31 12.84 -0.36
CA GLU A 14 -4.97 13.28 1.00
C GLU A 14 -3.81 12.46 1.58
N ASN A 15 -3.86 11.13 1.43
CA ASN A 15 -2.79 10.25 1.88
C ASN A 15 -1.49 10.52 1.12
N LEU A 16 -1.57 10.74 -0.20
CA LEU A 16 -0.42 11.12 -1.02
C LEU A 16 0.21 12.44 -0.54
N LYS A 17 -0.63 13.44 -0.22
CA LYS A 17 -0.18 14.71 0.35
C LYS A 17 0.49 14.54 1.72
N MET A 18 -0.04 13.68 2.59
CA MET A 18 0.58 13.38 3.89
C MET A 18 1.94 12.68 3.75
N LEU A 19 2.13 11.93 2.67
CA LEU A 19 3.39 11.26 2.34
C LEU A 19 4.35 12.15 1.54
N GLU A 20 3.93 13.37 1.19
CA GLU A 20 4.68 14.30 0.33
C GLU A 20 5.06 13.68 -1.04
N ILE A 21 4.16 12.87 -1.61
CA ILE A 21 4.35 12.17 -2.89
C ILE A 21 3.24 12.57 -3.85
N THR A 22 3.58 12.69 -5.13
CA THR A 22 2.64 12.92 -6.23
C THR A 22 2.22 11.61 -6.91
N GLU A 23 1.08 11.62 -7.59
CA GLU A 23 0.63 10.48 -8.39
C GLU A 23 1.63 10.12 -9.50
N ASP A 24 2.23 11.14 -10.13
CA ASP A 24 3.22 10.96 -11.20
C ASP A 24 4.48 10.26 -10.70
N GLU A 25 4.98 10.60 -9.51
CA GLU A 25 6.13 9.91 -8.89
C GLU A 25 5.82 8.45 -8.56
N LEU A 26 4.58 8.18 -8.13
CA LEU A 26 4.10 6.83 -7.87
C LEU A 26 4.04 5.99 -9.15
N LEU A 27 3.56 6.58 -10.25
CA LEU A 27 3.42 5.93 -11.56
C LEU A 27 4.75 5.76 -12.30
N ALA A 28 5.60 6.79 -12.27
CA ALA A 28 6.97 6.73 -12.82
C ALA A 28 7.86 5.77 -12.03
N GLY A 29 7.46 5.46 -10.80
CA GLY A 29 8.19 4.57 -9.91
C GLY A 29 9.46 5.21 -9.33
N SER A 30 9.68 6.52 -9.42
CA SER A 30 10.87 7.20 -8.87
C SER A 30 10.53 8.66 -8.53
N ILE A 31 11.15 9.18 -7.47
CA ILE A 31 11.00 10.60 -7.02
C ILE A 31 12.00 11.50 -7.76
N TYR A 32 13.19 10.97 -8.01
CA TYR A 32 14.25 11.58 -8.80
C TYR A 32 14.65 10.55 -9.85
N ARG A 33 15.08 10.98 -11.04
CA ARG A 33 15.44 10.17 -12.23
C ARG A 33 16.60 9.18 -12.02
N SER A 34 16.55 8.42 -10.94
CA SER A 34 17.40 7.31 -10.55
C SER A 34 16.55 6.06 -10.74
N ASP A 35 16.95 5.31 -11.74
CA ASP A 35 16.46 4.04 -12.24
C ASP A 35 16.53 2.90 -11.20
N GLU A 36 17.03 3.16 -9.99
CA GLU A 36 17.31 2.17 -8.96
C GLU A 36 16.26 2.09 -7.84
N ILE A 37 15.56 3.18 -7.51
CA ILE A 37 14.60 3.19 -6.38
C ILE A 37 13.17 3.19 -6.91
N ARG A 38 12.54 2.01 -6.87
CA ARG A 38 11.11 1.87 -7.19
C ARG A 38 10.26 2.33 -6.00
N LEU A 39 9.84 3.59 -5.98
CA LEU A 39 9.02 4.19 -4.91
C LEU A 39 7.84 3.30 -4.45
N PRO A 40 7.04 2.70 -5.36
CA PRO A 40 5.96 1.79 -4.96
C PRO A 40 6.44 0.57 -4.16
N ASN A 41 7.62 0.03 -4.47
CA ASN A 41 8.18 -1.12 -3.75
C ASN A 41 8.63 -0.72 -2.35
N SER A 42 9.24 0.46 -2.20
CA SER A 42 9.64 0.99 -0.89
C SER A 42 8.42 1.23 0.00
N LEU A 43 7.36 1.84 -0.55
CA LEU A 43 6.09 2.02 0.17
C LEU A 43 5.45 0.68 0.56
N ALA A 44 5.41 -0.29 -0.36
CA ALA A 44 4.90 -1.62 -0.07
C ALA A 44 5.69 -2.32 1.06
N ARG A 45 7.01 -2.20 1.03
CA ARG A 45 7.89 -2.77 2.06
C ARG A 45 7.65 -2.11 3.42
N ILE A 46 7.61 -0.78 3.48
CA ILE A 46 7.36 -0.04 4.73
C ILE A 46 5.98 -0.41 5.29
N ALA A 47 4.95 -0.42 4.43
CA ALA A 47 3.60 -0.82 4.84
C ALA A 47 3.58 -2.26 5.40
N TYR A 48 4.29 -3.19 4.76
CA TYR A 48 4.44 -4.55 5.25
C TYR A 48 5.14 -4.61 6.62
N GLU A 49 6.24 -3.87 6.81
CA GLU A 49 6.98 -3.81 8.08
C GLU A 49 6.13 -3.18 9.21
N LEU A 50 5.27 -2.21 8.88
CA LEU A 50 4.32 -1.56 9.81
C LEU A 50 3.06 -2.38 10.10
N GLY A 51 2.90 -3.56 9.49
CA GLY A 51 1.78 -4.46 9.77
C GLY A 51 0.50 -4.20 8.98
N PHE A 52 0.54 -3.36 7.94
CA PHE A 52 -0.58 -3.24 7.00
C PHE A 52 -0.89 -4.58 6.33
N GLU A 53 -2.15 -4.82 5.96
CA GLU A 53 -2.58 -6.05 5.29
C GLU A 53 -2.39 -6.01 3.77
N GLY A 54 -2.09 -4.83 3.24
CA GLY A 54 -1.90 -4.58 1.83
C GLY A 54 -1.83 -3.08 1.52
N ILE A 55 -1.64 -2.79 0.24
CA ILE A 55 -1.68 -1.43 -0.32
C ILE A 55 -2.71 -1.38 -1.45
N LEU A 56 -3.45 -0.28 -1.54
CA LEU A 56 -4.35 0.03 -2.64
C LEU A 56 -3.69 1.11 -3.51
N VAL A 57 -3.57 0.85 -4.80
CA VAL A 57 -2.88 1.74 -5.75
C VAL A 57 -3.69 1.90 -7.03
N LYS A 58 -3.51 3.00 -7.75
CA LYS A 58 -4.02 3.12 -9.12
C LYS A 58 -3.27 2.17 -10.05
N SER A 59 -3.97 1.65 -11.06
CA SER A 59 -3.31 0.84 -12.10
C SER A 59 -2.38 1.71 -12.95
N ALA A 60 -1.21 1.18 -13.33
CA ALA A 60 -0.31 1.84 -14.28
C ALA A 60 -0.95 2.05 -15.66
N THR A 61 -1.99 1.28 -15.99
CA THR A 61 -2.81 1.47 -17.20
C THR A 61 -3.83 2.60 -17.06
N MET A 62 -3.91 3.26 -15.90
CA MET A 62 -4.93 4.25 -15.52
C MET A 62 -6.37 3.71 -15.53
N THR A 63 -6.55 2.40 -15.72
CA THR A 63 -7.86 1.75 -15.71
C THR A 63 -8.07 1.01 -14.40
N GLY A 64 -8.77 1.66 -13.46
CA GLY A 64 -9.11 1.08 -12.17
C GLY A 64 -7.96 1.05 -11.17
N ASN A 65 -8.15 0.25 -10.11
CA ASN A 65 -7.24 0.17 -8.97
C ASN A 65 -6.75 -1.28 -8.79
N ASN A 66 -5.52 -1.41 -8.32
CA ASN A 66 -4.92 -2.67 -7.91
C ASN A 66 -4.83 -2.73 -6.39
N ILE A 67 -5.04 -3.91 -5.82
CA ILE A 67 -4.73 -4.20 -4.43
C ILE A 67 -3.58 -5.20 -4.38
N VAL A 68 -2.51 -4.84 -3.67
CA VAL A 68 -1.41 -5.76 -3.35
C VAL A 68 -1.62 -6.23 -1.93
N VAL A 69 -1.84 -7.53 -1.77
CA VAL A 69 -2.14 -8.15 -0.47
C VAL A 69 -0.86 -8.65 0.17
N PHE A 70 -0.74 -8.50 1.49
CA PHE A 70 0.31 -9.07 2.32
C PHE A 70 -0.24 -10.22 3.17
N PRO A 71 -0.23 -11.48 2.68
CA PRO A 71 -0.92 -12.58 3.35
C PRO A 71 -0.42 -12.81 4.78
N LYS A 72 0.88 -12.64 5.03
CA LYS A 72 1.46 -12.79 6.37
C LYS A 72 0.87 -11.81 7.38
N ASN A 73 0.66 -10.55 7.01
CA ASN A 73 0.07 -9.56 7.91
C ASN A 73 -1.45 -9.74 8.04
N LYS A 74 -2.11 -10.20 6.97
CA LYS A 74 -3.52 -10.56 7.03
C LYS A 74 -3.81 -11.70 8.02
N LEU A 75 -2.93 -12.70 8.05
CA LEU A 75 -3.04 -13.86 8.95
C LEU A 75 -2.58 -13.57 10.38
N LYS A 76 -1.71 -12.57 10.58
CA LYS A 76 -1.19 -12.15 11.91
C LYS A 76 -2.22 -11.47 12.81
N LYS A 77 -3.42 -11.16 12.30
CA LYS A 77 -4.53 -10.76 13.17
C LYS A 77 -5.02 -11.99 13.96
N SER A 78 -4.23 -12.35 14.97
CA SER A 78 -4.64 -13.22 16.07
C SER A 78 -5.79 -12.53 16.80
N TYR A 79 -6.99 -13.07 16.62
CA TYR A 79 -8.07 -12.87 17.57
C TYR A 79 -7.61 -13.49 18.90
N ILE A 80 -7.17 -12.70 19.87
CA ILE A 80 -7.49 -13.09 21.25
C ILE A 80 -9.01 -12.93 21.34
N LYS A 81 -9.72 -13.98 20.94
CA LYS A 81 -11.13 -14.13 21.25
C LYS A 81 -11.16 -14.62 22.68
N VAL A 82 -11.39 -13.70 23.62
CA VAL A 82 -11.70 -14.09 25.00
C VAL A 82 -13.04 -14.81 24.91
N ASN A 83 -13.02 -16.13 25.04
CA ASN A 83 -14.25 -16.91 25.15
C ASN A 83 -14.97 -16.45 26.43
N LYS A 84 -16.23 -16.04 26.27
CA LYS A 84 -17.21 -16.12 27.35
C LYS A 84 -18.18 -17.23 26.99
#